data_AF-A0AAW8AN65-F1
#
_entry.id   AF-A0AAW8AN65-F1
#
_cell.length_a   1.000
_cell.length_b   1.000
_cell.length_c   1.000
_cell.angle_alpha   90.00
_cell.angle_beta   90.00
_cell.angle_gamma   90.00
#
_symmetry.space_group_name_H-M   'P 1'
#
loop_
_entity.id
_entity.type
_entity.pdbx_description
1 polymer ?
#
loop_
_entity_poly.entity_id
_entity_poly.type
_entity_poly.pdbx_seq_one_letter_code
_entity_poly.pdbx_strand_id
1 'polypeptide(L)'
;AKPLKLNPRALGEQLKAALEATPAFQRWVDAIEIAGPGFLNIRLKPAAKQQIIREVLGQAEKFGWQADRGAKMLVEFVSANPTGPLHVGHGRQAAL
;
A
#
# COMPACT_ATOMS: atom_id res chain seq x y z
N ALA A 1 -7.54 16.92 12.16
CA ALA A 1 -8.46 18.01 12.56
C ALA A 1 -8.67 18.11 14.07
N LYS A 2 -9.22 17.06 14.72
CA LYS A 2 -9.52 17.05 16.17
C LYS A 2 -8.35 17.42 17.10
N PRO A 3 -7.11 16.92 16.90
CA PRO A 3 -5.96 17.35 17.73
C PRO A 3 -5.58 18.82 17.52
N LEU A 4 -5.80 19.36 16.32
CA LEU A 4 -5.55 20.75 15.96
C LEU A 4 -6.72 21.68 16.32
N LYS A 5 -7.84 21.12 16.81
CA LYS A 5 -9.11 21.83 17.07
C LYS A 5 -9.61 22.66 15.87
N LEU A 6 -9.30 22.22 14.65
CA LEU A 6 -9.73 22.89 13.42
C LEU A 6 -10.97 22.24 12.82
N ASN A 7 -11.76 23.02 12.08
CA ASN A 7 -12.82 22.51 11.23
C ASN A 7 -12.21 21.53 10.19
N PRO A 8 -12.64 20.25 10.14
CA PRO A 8 -12.00 19.26 9.27
C PRO A 8 -12.12 19.60 7.77
N ARG A 9 -13.18 20.29 7.36
CA ARG A 9 -13.34 20.75 5.97
C ARG A 9 -12.34 21.85 5.64
N ALA A 10 -12.16 22.83 6.54
CA ALA A 10 -11.18 23.90 6.36
C ALA A 10 -9.73 23.35 6.34
N LEU A 11 -9.44 22.34 7.17
CA LEU A 11 -8.15 21.65 7.10
C LEU A 11 -7.98 20.87 5.78
N GLY A 12 -9.05 20.27 5.27
CA GLY A 12 -9.07 19.62 3.96
C GLY A 12 -8.76 20.59 2.81
N GLU A 13 -9.31 21.80 2.84
CA GLU A 13 -9.02 22.87 1.86
C GLU A 13 -7.53 23.24 1.88
N GLN A 14 -6.96 23.43 3.07
CA GLN A 14 -5.53 23.74 3.23
C GLN A 14 -4.65 22.61 2.69
N LEU A 15 -4.97 21.36 3.03
CA LEU A 15 -4.24 20.19 2.53
C LEU A 15 -4.36 20.05 1.01
N LYS A 16 -5.56 20.26 0.46
CA LYS A 16 -5.79 20.25 -1.00
C LYS A 16 -4.88 21.27 -1.68
N ALA A 17 -4.89 22.52 -1.23
CA ALA A 17 -4.07 23.58 -1.80
C ALA A 17 -2.56 23.26 -1.71
N ALA A 18 -2.12 22.75 -0.55
CA ALA A 18 -0.72 22.35 -0.36
C ALA A 18 -0.31 21.20 -1.29
N LEU A 19 -1.19 20.21 -1.49
CA LEU A 19 -0.95 19.08 -2.39
C LEU A 19 -0.88 19.54 -3.85
N GLU A 20 -1.84 20.35 -4.31
CA GLU A 20 -1.91 20.88 -5.68
C GLU A 20 -0.70 21.74 -6.05
N ALA A 21 -0.03 22.35 -5.08
CA ALA A 21 1.21 23.09 -5.29
C ALA A 21 2.44 22.20 -5.52
N THR A 22 2.38 20.90 -5.21
CA THR A 22 3.54 20.02 -5.37
C THR A 22 3.69 19.51 -6.81
N PRO A 23 4.91 19.50 -7.39
CA PRO A 23 5.13 18.99 -8.74
C PRO A 23 4.68 17.54 -8.93
N ALA A 24 4.85 16.69 -7.91
CA ALA A 24 4.44 15.29 -7.95
C ALA A 24 2.92 15.15 -8.11
N PHE A 25 2.15 15.95 -7.37
CA PHE A 25 0.69 15.93 -7.46
C PHE A 25 0.22 16.43 -8.82
N GLN A 26 0.77 17.55 -9.30
CA GLN A 26 0.47 18.07 -10.65
C GLN A 26 0.80 17.07 -11.75
N ARG A 27 1.87 16.29 -11.59
CA ARG A 27 2.27 15.27 -12.56
C ARG A 27 1.30 14.09 -12.61
N TRP A 28 0.81 13.62 -11.46
CA TRP A 28 0.14 12.32 -11.37
C TRP A 28 -1.36 12.39 -11.09
N VAL A 29 -1.87 13.48 -10.55
CA VAL A 29 -3.27 13.64 -10.15
C VAL A 29 -4.02 14.46 -11.19
N ASP A 30 -5.20 13.96 -11.55
CA ASP A 30 -6.13 14.59 -12.49
C ASP A 30 -7.09 15.54 -11.76
N ALA A 31 -7.61 15.11 -10.62
CA ALA A 31 -8.49 15.94 -9.79
C ALA A 31 -8.43 15.56 -8.31
N ILE A 32 -8.77 16.53 -7.47
CA ILE A 32 -8.99 16.34 -6.03
C ILE A 32 -10.22 17.12 -5.56
N GLU A 33 -11.11 16.41 -4.87
CA GLU A 33 -12.43 16.88 -4.46
C GLU A 33 -12.61 16.69 -2.95
N ILE A 34 -13.17 17.70 -2.28
CA ILE A 34 -13.49 17.61 -0.85
C ILE A 34 -14.92 17.10 -0.68
N ALA A 35 -15.07 15.92 -0.09
CA ALA A 35 -16.36 15.29 0.17
C ALA A 35 -16.76 15.39 1.66
N GLY A 36 -18.05 15.67 1.88
CA GLY A 36 -18.67 15.69 3.21
C GLY A 36 -17.90 16.52 4.23
N PRO A 37 -17.60 15.96 5.42
CA PRO A 37 -16.96 16.70 6.51
C PRO A 37 -15.47 17.01 6.28
N GLY A 38 -14.83 16.54 5.20
CA GLY A 38 -13.42 16.81 4.91
C GLY A 38 -12.63 15.65 4.31
N PHE A 39 -13.30 14.66 3.68
CA PHE A 39 -12.61 13.61 2.92
C PHE A 39 -12.01 14.19 1.64
N LEU A 40 -10.83 13.72 1.23
CA LEU A 40 -10.19 14.10 -0.03
C LEU A 40 -10.28 12.93 -1.01
N ASN A 41 -11.13 13.08 -2.02
CA ASN A 41 -11.23 12.12 -3.13
C ASN A 41 -10.22 12.51 -4.20
N ILE A 42 -9.31 11.61 -4.57
CA ILE A 42 -8.22 11.86 -5.52
C ILE A 42 -8.41 10.98 -6.75
N ARG A 43 -8.40 11.59 -7.93
CA ARG A 43 -8.45 10.89 -9.23
C ARG A 43 -7.08 10.95 -9.87
N LEU A 44 -6.47 9.81 -10.13
CA LEU A 44 -5.16 9.73 -10.79
C LEU A 44 -5.29 9.88 -12.30
N LYS A 45 -4.29 10.51 -12.92
CA LYS A 45 -4.15 10.55 -14.38
C LYS A 45 -3.94 9.13 -14.93
N PRO A 46 -4.41 8.83 -16.15
CA PRO A 46 -4.14 7.54 -16.79
C PRO A 46 -2.64 7.21 -16.88
N ALA A 47 -1.79 8.22 -17.11
CA ALA A 47 -0.34 8.08 -17.15
C ALA A 47 0.26 7.54 -15.83
N ALA A 48 -0.33 7.86 -14.67
CA ALA A 48 0.11 7.33 -13.39
C ALA A 48 -0.12 5.81 -13.31
N LYS A 49 -1.23 5.33 -13.87
CA LYS A 49 -1.52 3.89 -13.95
C LYS A 49 -0.59 3.17 -14.92
N GLN A 50 -0.18 3.82 -16.01
CA GLN A 50 0.74 3.24 -16.99
C GLN A 50 2.19 3.21 -16.49
N GLN A 51 2.57 4.13 -15.62
CA GLN A 51 3.92 4.21 -15.06
C GLN A 51 4.32 2.91 -14.33
N ILE A 52 3.38 2.25 -13.65
CA ILE A 52 3.65 0.98 -12.96
C ILE A 52 4.15 -0.11 -13.91
N ILE A 53 3.71 -0.11 -15.18
CA ILE A 53 4.15 -1.10 -16.16
C ILE A 53 5.65 -0.94 -16.43
N ARG A 54 6.14 0.30 -16.50
CA ARG A 54 7.58 0.57 -16.67
C ARG A 54 8.38 0.08 -15.47
N GLU A 55 7.84 0.28 -14.26
CA GLU A 55 8.48 -0.18 -13.03
C GLU A 55 8.53 -1.70 -12.94
N VAL A 56 7.42 -2.38 -13.26
CA VAL A 56 7.33 -3.85 -13.32
C VAL A 56 8.34 -4.41 -14.31
N LEU A 57 8.37 -3.88 -15.53
CA LEU A 57 9.29 -4.36 -16.56
C LEU A 57 10.76 -4.05 -16.22
N GLY A 58 11.02 -2.90 -15.58
CA GLY A 58 12.38 -2.50 -15.19
C GLY A 58 12.93 -3.28 -13.99
N GLN A 59 12.08 -3.62 -13.02
CA GLN A 59 12.47 -4.43 -11.85
C GLN A 59 12.41 -5.93 -12.13
N ALA A 60 11.63 -6.36 -13.13
CA ALA A 60 11.48 -7.74 -13.58
C ALA A 60 11.26 -8.70 -12.41
N GLU A 61 12.12 -9.71 -12.24
CA GLU A 61 12.05 -10.71 -11.17
C GLU A 61 12.09 -10.11 -9.76
N LYS A 62 12.64 -8.90 -9.62
CA LYS A 62 12.74 -8.17 -8.35
C LYS A 62 11.56 -7.23 -8.10
N PHE A 63 10.60 -7.12 -9.02
CA PHE A 63 9.43 -6.29 -8.77
C PHE A 63 8.70 -6.77 -7.51
N GLY A 64 8.39 -5.84 -6.62
CA GLY A 64 7.74 -6.14 -5.33
C GLY A 64 8.68 -6.65 -4.23
N TRP A 65 9.98 -6.82 -4.52
CA TRP A 65 10.95 -7.13 -3.47
C TRP A 65 11.17 -5.91 -2.59
N GLN A 66 11.29 -6.13 -1.29
CA GLN A 66 11.66 -5.10 -0.33
C GLN A 66 12.92 -5.54 0.40
N ALA A 67 13.81 -4.59 0.68
CA ALA A 67 14.97 -4.86 1.51
C ALA A 67 14.53 -5.31 2.90
N ASP A 68 15.35 -6.16 3.51
CA ASP A 68 15.16 -6.56 4.90
C ASP A 68 15.13 -5.32 5.81
N ARG A 69 14.15 -5.29 6.73
CA ARG A 69 14.00 -4.23 7.74
C ARG A 69 14.63 -4.61 9.08
N GLY A 70 15.36 -5.73 9.14
CA GLY A 70 16.01 -6.25 10.35
C GLY A 70 15.03 -6.88 11.34
N ALA A 71 13.83 -7.24 10.88
CA ALA A 71 12.81 -7.85 11.73
C ALA A 71 13.02 -9.36 11.82
N LYS A 72 13.01 -9.90 13.04
CA LYS A 72 13.06 -11.36 13.24
C LYS A 72 11.65 -11.94 13.11
N MET A 73 11.54 -13.04 12.38
CA MET A 73 10.31 -13.82 12.24
C MET A 73 10.60 -15.28 12.54
N LEU A 74 9.82 -15.88 13.43
CA LEU A 74 9.80 -17.33 13.64
C LEU A 74 8.63 -17.90 12.85
N VAL A 75 8.93 -18.78 11.89
CA VAL A 75 7.91 -19.53 11.15
C VAL A 75 7.99 -20.98 11.62
N GLU A 76 7.07 -21.38 12.49
CA GLU A 76 6.86 -22.78 12.86
C GLU A 76 5.74 -23.35 11.98
N PHE A 77 6.00 -24.47 11.32
CA PHE A 77 5.07 -25.07 10.38
C PHE A 77 5.18 -26.61 10.40
N VAL A 78 4.15 -27.28 9.88
CA VAL A 78 3.94 -28.74 9.89
C VAL A 78 3.66 -29.34 11.27
N SER A 79 4.48 -29.05 12.29
CA SER A 79 4.37 -29.54 13.69
C SER A 79 3.81 -30.97 13.82
N ALA A 80 4.29 -31.88 12.95
CA ALA A 80 3.72 -33.22 12.83
C ALA A 80 4.03 -34.06 14.07
N ASN A 81 3.05 -34.88 14.48
CA ASN A 81 3.21 -35.80 15.59
C ASN A 81 4.30 -36.85 15.26
N PRO A 82 5.33 -37.04 16.11
CA PRO A 82 6.46 -37.94 15.81
C PRO A 82 6.13 -39.43 15.85
N THR A 83 4.91 -39.82 16.24
CA THR A 83 4.52 -41.23 16.43
C THR A 83 3.81 -41.87 15.24
N GLY A 84 3.51 -41.11 14.18
CA GLY A 84 2.74 -41.60 13.02
C GLY A 84 3.27 -41.10 11.67
N PRO A 85 2.84 -41.71 10.55
CA PRO A 85 3.25 -41.29 9.22
C PRO A 85 2.64 -39.93 8.85
N LEU A 86 3.34 -39.19 7.99
CA LEU A 86 2.80 -37.97 7.41
C LEU A 86 1.63 -38.30 6.46
N HIS A 87 0.52 -37.59 6.59
CA HIS A 87 -0.59 -37.60 5.64
C HIS A 87 -0.71 -36.28 4.86
N VAL A 88 -1.58 -36.25 3.85
CA VAL A 88 -1.83 -35.11 2.95
C VAL A 88 -2.12 -33.80 3.69
N GLY A 89 -2.80 -33.86 4.84
CA GLY A 89 -2.99 -32.69 5.71
C GLY A 89 -1.69 -31.99 6.15
N HIS A 90 -0.61 -32.74 6.46
CA HIS A 90 0.70 -32.14 6.75
C HIS A 90 1.34 -31.54 5.50
N GLY A 91 1.14 -32.16 4.33
CA GLY A 91 1.63 -31.65 3.05
C GLY A 91 1.09 -30.26 2.72
N ARG A 92 -0.19 -29.99 3.05
CA ARG A 92 -0.76 -28.64 2.93
C ARG A 92 -0.06 -27.65 3.87
N GLN A 93 0.18 -28.03 5.12
CA GLN A 93 0.87 -27.17 6.09
C GLN A 93 2.33 -26.91 5.71
N ALA A 94 2.96 -27.83 4.98
CA ALA A 94 4.33 -27.67 4.46
C ALA A 94 4.43 -26.71 3.27
N ALA A 95 3.32 -26.49 2.55
CA ALA A 95 3.30 -25.74 1.29
C ALA A 95 2.78 -24.29 1.42
N LEU A 96 2.18 -23.95 2.57
CA LEU A 96 1.67 -22.61 2.89
C LEU A 96 2.75 -21.77 3.58
#